data_AF-A0AAN8IGG5-F1
#
_entry.id   AF-A0AAN8IGG5-F1
#
_cell.length_a   1.000
_cell.length_b   1.000
_cell.length_c   1.000
_cell.angle_alpha   90.00
_cell.angle_beta   90.00
_cell.angle_gamma   90.00
#
_symmetry.space_group_name_H-M   'P 1'
#
loop_
_entity.id
_entity.type
_entity.pdbx_description
1 polymer ?
#
loop_
_entity_poly.entity_id
_entity_poly.type
_entity_poly.pdbx_seq_one_letter_code
_entity_poly.pdbx_strand_id
1 'polypeptide(L)'
;MYIGPVCLLTFVLIANSLPERPDFPTDELCDLYKEKCETKLKKLNCKARALECRDYANNGLKVTWNFCMYLNNDNVTACRARAIIDYEIIKTTVMNDTFKYDFAD
;
A
#
# COMPACT_ATOMS: atom_id res chain seq x y z
N MET A 1 -39.04 -13.03 -12.89
CA MET A 1 -37.64 -13.42 -13.13
C MET A 1 -36.78 -12.63 -12.14
N TYR A 2 -36.43 -13.24 -11.00
CA TYR A 2 -35.69 -12.61 -9.89
C TYR A 2 -34.19 -12.53 -10.23
N ILE A 3 -33.78 -11.52 -11.01
CA ILE A 3 -32.36 -11.28 -11.37
C ILE A 3 -31.74 -10.18 -10.45
N GLY A 4 -32.48 -9.70 -9.45
CA GLY A 4 -32.03 -8.64 -8.55
C GLY A 4 -31.08 -9.10 -7.41
N PRO A 5 -31.49 -10.05 -6.55
CA PRO A 5 -30.71 -10.37 -5.34
C PRO A 5 -29.57 -11.36 -5.57
N VAL A 6 -29.69 -12.26 -6.56
CA VAL A 6 -28.69 -13.30 -6.83
C VAL A 6 -27.40 -12.72 -7.42
N CYS A 7 -27.50 -11.72 -8.31
CA CYS A 7 -26.34 -11.00 -8.84
C CYS A 7 -25.64 -10.17 -7.75
N LEU A 8 -26.38 -9.55 -6.83
CA LEU A 8 -25.76 -8.77 -5.75
C LEU A 8 -25.01 -9.67 -4.76
N LEU A 9 -25.58 -10.83 -4.41
CA LEU A 9 -24.97 -11.80 -3.51
C LEU A 9 -23.68 -12.42 -4.09
N THR A 10 -23.63 -12.69 -5.40
CA THR A 10 -22.41 -13.22 -6.02
C THR A 10 -21.28 -12.20 -6.06
N PHE A 11 -21.55 -10.91 -6.33
CA PHE A 11 -20.53 -9.86 -6.24
C PHE A 11 -19.98 -9.68 -4.82
N VAL A 12 -20.85 -9.75 -3.81
CA VAL A 12 -20.42 -9.66 -2.39
C VAL A 12 -19.57 -10.87 -1.98
N LEU A 13 -19.94 -12.08 -2.43
CA LEU A 13 -19.16 -13.29 -2.12
C LEU A 13 -17.77 -13.28 -2.78
N ILE A 14 -17.67 -12.84 -4.04
CA ILE A 14 -16.39 -12.74 -4.77
C ILE A 14 -15.48 -11.66 -4.16
N ALA A 15 -16.05 -10.53 -3.69
CA ALA A 15 -15.28 -9.48 -3.02
C ALA A 15 -14.72 -9.92 -1.66
N ASN A 16 -15.41 -10.82 -0.94
CA ASN A 16 -14.98 -11.35 0.35
C ASN A 16 -14.08 -12.60 0.24
N SER A 17 -13.88 -13.17 -0.95
CA SER A 17 -13.03 -14.35 -1.14
C SER A 17 -11.59 -14.01 -1.50
N LEU A 18 -11.25 -12.73 -1.73
CA LEU A 18 -9.87 -12.34 -1.99
C LEU A 18 -9.05 -12.48 -0.69
N PRO A 19 -7.94 -13.22 -0.71
CA PRO A 19 -7.09 -13.37 0.45
C PRO A 19 -6.59 -12.00 0.94
N GLU A 20 -6.45 -11.89 2.25
CA GLU A 20 -5.93 -10.69 2.88
C GLU A 20 -4.49 -10.42 2.41
N ARG A 21 -4.24 -9.14 2.12
CA ARG A 21 -2.92 -8.61 1.84
C ARG A 21 -2.01 -8.87 3.04
N PRO A 22 -0.72 -9.20 2.85
CA PRO A 22 0.24 -9.20 3.94
C PRO A 22 0.30 -7.85 4.65
N ASP A 23 0.48 -7.89 5.97
CA ASP A 23 0.84 -6.71 6.74
C ASP A 23 2.33 -6.39 6.57
N PHE A 24 2.62 -5.11 6.47
CA PHE A 24 3.96 -4.57 6.36
C PHE A 24 4.13 -3.48 7.41
N PRO A 25 5.35 -3.32 7.99
CA PRO A 25 5.61 -2.34 9.04
C PRO A 25 5.74 -0.91 8.49
N THR A 26 4.68 -0.40 7.86
CA THR A 26 4.65 0.93 7.23
C THR A 26 4.68 2.06 8.26
N ASP A 27 4.03 1.88 9.41
CA ASP A 27 4.06 2.87 10.50
C ASP A 27 5.48 3.03 11.06
N GLU A 28 6.15 1.92 11.36
CA GLU A 28 7.53 1.90 11.87
C GLU A 28 8.51 2.53 10.86
N LEU A 29 8.35 2.21 9.57
CA LEU A 29 9.13 2.83 8.49
C LEU A 29 8.94 4.35 8.46
N CYS A 30 7.69 4.83 8.55
CA CYS A 30 7.40 6.25 8.43
C CYS A 30 7.76 7.04 9.71
N ASP A 31 7.76 6.39 10.87
CA ASP A 31 8.29 6.97 12.12
C ASP A 31 9.83 7.09 12.06
N LEU A 32 10.53 6.08 11.53
CA LEU A 32 11.97 6.16 11.25
C LEU A 32 12.29 7.27 10.23
N TYR A 33 11.47 7.39 9.19
CA TYR A 33 11.61 8.49 8.23
C TYR A 33 11.39 9.86 8.90
N LYS A 34 10.40 10.00 9.78
CA LYS A 34 10.16 11.24 10.53
C LYS A 34 11.37 11.65 11.34
N GLU A 35 11.96 10.72 12.11
CA GLU A 35 13.18 10.98 12.87
C GLU A 35 14.32 11.41 11.95
N LYS A 36 14.54 10.70 10.84
CA LYS A 36 15.53 11.09 9.83
C LYS A 36 15.26 12.49 9.26
N CYS A 37 14.00 12.81 8.99
CA CYS A 37 13.58 14.09 8.46
C CYS A 37 13.93 15.22 9.42
N GLU A 38 13.65 15.05 10.71
CA GLU A 38 13.88 16.04 11.75
C GLU A 38 15.38 16.23 12.04
N THR A 39 16.13 15.13 12.13
CA THR A 39 17.52 15.14 12.61
C THR A 39 18.55 15.33 11.49
N LYS A 40 18.37 14.65 10.35
CA LYS A 40 19.35 14.61 9.26
C LYS A 40 18.99 15.57 8.12
N LEU A 41 17.73 15.54 7.67
CA LEU A 41 17.29 16.37 6.55
C LEU A 41 16.93 17.80 7.00
N LYS A 42 16.58 17.98 8.29
CA LYS A 42 16.21 19.25 8.91
C LYS A 42 15.11 20.00 8.14
N LYS A 43 14.11 19.26 7.62
CA LYS A 43 12.96 19.90 6.95
C LYS A 43 12.01 20.50 7.98
N LEU A 44 11.32 21.57 7.59
CA LEU A 44 10.35 22.24 8.47
C LEU A 44 9.00 21.50 8.58
N ASN A 45 8.69 20.62 7.62
CA ASN A 45 7.37 19.97 7.48
C ASN A 45 7.39 18.46 7.78
N CYS A 46 8.29 17.97 8.64
CA CYS A 46 8.48 16.53 8.86
C CYS A 46 7.23 15.78 9.35
N LYS A 47 6.35 16.44 10.13
CA LYS A 47 5.05 15.85 10.51
C LYS A 47 4.16 15.57 9.30
N ALA A 48 4.03 16.53 8.38
CA ALA A 48 3.25 16.36 7.16
C ALA A 48 3.88 15.31 6.25
N ARG A 49 5.21 15.36 6.08
CA ARG A 49 5.95 14.37 5.28
C ARG A 49 5.85 12.94 5.83
N ALA A 50 5.78 12.76 7.14
CA ALA A 50 5.56 11.45 7.75
C ALA A 50 4.15 10.92 7.46
N LEU A 51 3.14 11.79 7.41
CA LEU A 51 1.79 11.40 6.99
C LEU A 51 1.77 11.00 5.51
N GLU A 52 2.37 11.81 4.63
CA GLU A 52 2.53 11.48 3.21
C GLU A 52 3.26 10.15 3.01
N CYS A 53 4.27 9.83 3.83
CA CYS A 53 4.94 8.54 3.80
C CYS A 53 3.96 7.39 4.05
N ARG A 54 3.09 7.52 5.07
CA ARG A 54 2.13 6.48 5.42
C ARG A 54 1.13 6.26 4.29
N ASP A 55 0.62 7.34 3.72
CA ASP A 55 -0.32 7.27 2.62
C ASP A 55 0.34 6.68 1.36
N TYR A 56 1.57 7.11 1.03
CA TYR A 56 2.36 6.57 -0.07
C TYR A 56 2.60 5.06 0.09
N ALA A 57 3.10 4.63 1.25
CA ALA A 57 3.45 3.24 1.51
C ALA A 57 2.21 2.33 1.53
N ASN A 58 1.16 2.73 2.25
CA ASN A 58 -0.06 1.95 2.36
C ASN A 58 -0.81 1.84 1.02
N ASN A 59 -0.92 2.93 0.27
CA ASN A 59 -1.56 2.91 -1.04
C ASN A 59 -0.73 2.18 -2.08
N GLY A 60 0.60 2.35 -2.10
CA GLY A 60 1.49 1.59 -2.97
C GLY A 60 1.30 0.09 -2.81
N LEU A 61 1.35 -0.40 -1.57
CA LEU A 61 1.18 -1.84 -1.27
C LEU A 61 -0.24 -2.34 -1.58
N LYS A 62 -1.27 -1.51 -1.34
CA LYS A 62 -2.66 -1.85 -1.68
C LYS A 62 -2.84 -2.00 -3.20
N VAL A 63 -2.29 -1.07 -3.97
CA VAL A 63 -2.31 -1.10 -5.44
C VAL A 63 -1.56 -2.34 -5.94
N THR A 64 -0.33 -2.58 -5.46
CA THR A 64 0.45 -3.78 -5.78
C THR A 64 -0.36 -5.06 -5.56
N TRP A 65 -0.99 -5.19 -4.39
CA TRP A 65 -1.78 -6.37 -4.05
C TRP A 65 -2.95 -6.56 -5.00
N ASN A 66 -3.79 -5.54 -5.14
CA ASN A 66 -5.01 -5.60 -5.94
C ASN A 66 -4.71 -5.88 -7.42
N PHE A 67 -3.71 -5.19 -7.98
CA PHE A 67 -3.30 -5.43 -9.37
C PHE A 67 -2.71 -6.82 -9.57
N CYS A 68 -1.88 -7.30 -8.63
CA CYS A 68 -1.30 -8.63 -8.76
C CYS A 68 -2.37 -9.72 -8.70
N MET A 69 -3.27 -9.65 -7.72
CA MET A 69 -4.35 -10.62 -7.56
C MET A 69 -5.23 -10.68 -8.82
N TYR A 70 -5.57 -9.51 -9.37
CA TYR A 70 -6.33 -9.41 -10.62
C TYR A 70 -5.59 -10.02 -11.83
N LEU A 71 -4.30 -9.72 -12.00
CA LEU A 71 -3.54 -10.18 -13.18
C LEU A 71 -3.08 -11.64 -13.11
N ASN A 72 -2.94 -12.20 -11.91
CA ASN A 72 -2.35 -13.53 -11.69
C ASN A 72 -3.38 -14.58 -11.29
N ASN A 73 -4.66 -14.39 -11.62
CA ASN A 73 -5.76 -15.32 -11.30
C ASN A 73 -5.72 -15.76 -9.83
N ASP A 74 -5.60 -14.79 -8.91
CA ASP A 74 -5.55 -15.02 -7.47
C ASP A 74 -4.38 -15.90 -6.97
N ASN A 75 -3.26 -15.95 -7.70
CA ASN A 75 -2.03 -16.61 -7.23
C ASN A 75 -1.41 -15.86 -6.04
N VAL A 76 -1.88 -16.21 -4.85
CA VAL A 76 -1.49 -15.62 -3.56
C VAL A 76 0.02 -15.67 -3.34
N THR A 77 0.67 -16.80 -3.64
CA THR A 77 2.10 -16.98 -3.41
C THR A 77 2.91 -16.00 -4.24
N ALA A 78 2.60 -15.88 -5.53
CA ALA A 78 3.25 -14.93 -6.42
C ALA A 78 3.00 -13.48 -5.96
N CYS A 79 1.77 -13.15 -5.54
CA CYS A 79 1.42 -11.81 -5.12
C CYS A 79 2.00 -11.42 -3.76
N ARG A 80 2.18 -12.37 -2.83
CA ARG A 80 2.93 -12.14 -1.60
C ARG A 80 4.40 -11.83 -1.90
N ALA A 81 5.03 -12.62 -2.77
CA ALA A 81 6.41 -12.36 -3.18
C ALA A 81 6.55 -10.98 -3.85
N ARG A 82 5.59 -10.59 -4.69
CA ARG A 82 5.56 -9.25 -5.31
C ARG A 82 5.40 -8.14 -4.28
N ALA A 83 4.47 -8.28 -3.34
CA ALA A 83 4.25 -7.27 -2.30
C ALA A 83 5.50 -7.06 -1.42
N ILE A 84 6.25 -8.13 -1.13
CA ILE A 84 7.54 -8.04 -0.41
C ILE A 84 8.56 -7.23 -1.20
N ILE A 85 8.69 -7.48 -2.51
CA ILE A 85 9.60 -6.72 -3.38
C ILE A 85 9.20 -5.23 -3.40
N ASP A 86 7.92 -4.94 -3.58
CA ASP A 86 7.44 -3.56 -3.64
C ASP A 86 7.58 -2.85 -2.29
N TYR A 87 7.46 -3.56 -1.16
CA TYR A 87 7.76 -3.01 0.16
C TYR A 87 9.22 -2.57 0.27
N GLU A 88 10.19 -3.38 -0.16
CA GLU A 88 11.61 -2.99 -0.11
C GLU A 88 11.94 -1.82 -1.06
N ILE A 89 11.24 -1.72 -2.20
CA ILE A 89 11.32 -0.55 -3.09
C ILE A 89 10.77 0.68 -2.37
N ILE A 90 9.57 0.60 -1.80
CA ILE A 90 8.94 1.69 -1.04
C ILE A 90 9.85 2.16 0.09
N LYS A 91 10.38 1.23 0.89
CA LYS A 91 11.33 1.50 1.97
C LYS A 91 12.56 2.24 1.45
N THR A 92 13.14 1.80 0.35
CA THR A 92 14.28 2.48 -0.28
C THR A 92 13.92 3.90 -0.71
N THR A 93 12.78 4.09 -1.38
CA THR A 93 12.30 5.40 -1.85
C THR A 93 11.98 6.35 -0.69
N VAL A 94 11.32 5.86 0.36
CA VAL A 94 11.03 6.61 1.59
C VAL A 94 12.32 7.01 2.28
N MET A 95 13.23 6.06 2.50
CA MET A 95 14.48 6.33 3.19
C MET A 95 15.42 7.21 2.36
N ASN A 96 15.29 7.26 1.03
CA ASN A 96 16.03 8.22 0.20
C ASN A 96 15.33 9.57 0.07
N ASP A 97 14.16 9.76 0.69
CA ASP A 97 13.35 10.98 0.60
C ASP A 97 12.98 11.36 -0.84
N THR A 98 12.87 10.36 -1.72
CA THR A 98 12.51 10.53 -3.14
C THR A 98 11.05 10.20 -3.42
N PHE A 99 10.29 9.81 -2.41
CA PHE A 99 8.85 9.58 -2.56
C PHE A 99 8.13 10.91 -2.77
N LYS A 100 7.23 10.89 -3.75
CA LYS A 100 6.28 11.95 -4.05
C LYS A 100 4.90 11.41 -3.85
N TYR A 101 4.06 12.22 -3.23
CA TYR A 101 2.68 11.89 -3.00
C TYR A 101 1.84 13.07 -3.43
N ASP A 102 1.71 13.20 -4.75
CA ASP A 102 0.87 14.22 -5.37
C ASP A 102 -0.54 13.62 -5.47
N PHE A 103 -1.41 13.94 -4.51
CA PHE A 103 -2.82 13.99 -4.83
C PHE A 103 -3.06 15.32 -5.54
N ALA A 104 -3.49 15.26 -6.80
CA ALA A 104 -4.14 16.42 -7.38
C ALA A 104 -5.38 16.71 -6.52
N ASP A 105 -5.35 17.84 -5.81
CA ASP A 105 -6.53 18.44 -5.19
C ASP A 105 -7.58 18.80 -6.25
#